data_AF-A0A522DM46-F1
#
_entry.id   AF-A0A522DM46-F1
#
_cell.length_a   1.000
_cell.length_b   1.000
_cell.length_c   1.000
_cell.angle_alpha   90.00
_cell.angle_beta   90.00
_cell.angle_gamma   90.00
#
_symmetry.space_group_name_H-M   'P 1'
#
loop_
_entity.id
_entity.type
_entity.pdbx_description
1 polymer ?
#
loop_
_entity_poly.entity_id
_entity_poly.type
_entity_poly.pdbx_seq_one_letter_code
_entity_poly.pdbx_strand_id
1 'polypeptide(L)'
;LDGKLYIVQARPETVVSQLRGMMLEQYVLKDKAEPMITGHAVGSKIAAGNACIIDSVEHLGRFKAGDVLVADMTTPDWEPVMKIASAIVTNRGGRTCHAAIISRELGVPAVIGCDHATTTLKNNTPVTVSCAEGDIGKVYPGTLDYEIKTTDLSGLKRPKTKIMLNIGNPELAFKTSFLPNDGVGLARMEFIITEYIKAHPMALLHPERVQDAGEREQLTQLARHHKNAEEFFIQRLSEGVGTIAAAFYPKPVVVRMSDFKSNEYATLLGGRWFELSEENPMIGFRGASRYSHPAYAEGFALECAAMKRVREDMGLSNVILMIPFCRRIDEAKRVLDYMAGQGLTRGENGLEIYVMCEIPNNVILIDAFAEHFDGFSIGSNDLTQLTLGVDRDSAIVADDFDERDAGVKEMIRLAVEGSRRNHRHCGLCGQAPSDYPEMAEYLVEIGIDSMSLNPDTVLQTTQQVLETEQRLGR
;
A
#
# COMPACT_ATOMS: atom_id res chain seq x y z
N LEU A 1 -14.25 35.90 -19.22
CA LEU A 1 -14.01 34.45 -19.34
C LEU A 1 -15.14 33.87 -20.17
N ASP A 2 -14.84 33.24 -21.30
CA ASP A 2 -15.83 32.65 -22.22
C ASP A 2 -16.18 31.19 -21.88
N GLY A 3 -15.62 30.66 -20.78
CA GLY A 3 -15.86 29.30 -20.30
C GLY A 3 -15.20 28.20 -21.13
N LYS A 4 -14.30 28.55 -22.07
CA LYS A 4 -13.63 27.58 -22.93
C LYS A 4 -12.22 27.25 -22.42
N LEU A 5 -11.81 26.00 -22.62
CA LEU A 5 -10.44 25.54 -22.38
C LEU A 5 -9.61 25.75 -23.66
N TYR A 6 -8.46 26.41 -23.53
CA TYR A 6 -7.53 26.65 -24.63
C TYR A 6 -6.17 26.01 -24.32
N ILE A 7 -5.62 25.25 -25.26
CA ILE A 7 -4.26 24.74 -25.17
C ILE A 7 -3.33 25.85 -25.67
N VAL A 8 -2.57 26.44 -24.74
CA VAL A 8 -1.65 27.53 -25.05
C VAL A 8 -0.29 27.04 -25.56
N GLN A 9 0.10 25.83 -25.17
CA GLN A 9 1.36 25.23 -25.55
C GLN A 9 1.30 23.70 -25.42
N ALA A 10 1.95 23.00 -26.34
CA ALA A 10 2.25 21.58 -26.25
C ALA A 10 3.71 21.37 -26.67
N ARG A 11 4.46 20.57 -25.92
CA ARG A 11 5.86 20.23 -26.23
C ARG A 11 6.12 18.75 -25.94
N PRO A 12 7.06 18.09 -26.63
CA PRO A 12 7.45 16.71 -26.30
C PRO A 12 7.94 16.57 -24.86
N GLU A 13 7.59 15.46 -24.22
CA GLU A 13 8.14 15.06 -22.92
C GLU A 13 9.54 14.45 -23.15
N THR A 14 10.56 15.00 -22.49
CA THR A 14 11.97 14.68 -22.77
C THR A 14 12.70 13.98 -21.62
N VAL A 15 12.11 13.87 -20.42
CA VAL A 15 12.75 13.28 -19.25
C VAL A 15 12.57 11.77 -19.24
N VAL A 16 11.35 11.28 -19.51
CA VAL A 16 11.06 9.84 -19.55
C VAL A 16 11.50 9.22 -20.88
N SER A 17 11.42 9.99 -21.98
CA SER A 17 11.88 9.50 -23.30
C SER A 17 13.38 9.24 -23.41
N GLN A 18 14.18 9.71 -22.44
CA GLN A 18 15.61 9.40 -22.34
C GLN A 18 15.94 8.18 -21.47
N LEU A 19 14.97 7.60 -20.76
CA LEU A 19 15.14 6.31 -20.06
C LEU A 19 15.30 5.19 -21.10
N ARG A 20 16.54 5.02 -21.57
CA ARG A 20 16.94 3.93 -22.45
C ARG A 20 16.92 2.62 -21.65
N GLY A 21 15.88 1.82 -21.86
CA GLY A 21 15.81 0.44 -21.41
C GLY A 21 15.16 0.24 -20.04
N MET A 22 14.76 -1.01 -19.76
CA MET A 22 14.23 -1.43 -18.46
C MET A 22 15.35 -1.51 -17.41
N MET A 23 16.09 -0.41 -17.20
CA MET A 23 17.14 -0.33 -16.18
C MET A 23 16.51 0.12 -14.86
N LEU A 24 16.54 -0.75 -13.85
CA LEU A 24 16.12 -0.39 -12.50
C LEU A 24 17.31 0.13 -11.69
N GLU A 25 17.21 1.36 -11.21
CA GLU A 25 18.15 1.93 -10.23
C GLU A 25 17.59 1.78 -8.82
N GLN A 26 18.26 0.99 -7.99
CA GLN A 26 17.98 0.87 -6.56
C GLN A 26 19.07 1.60 -5.76
N TYR A 27 18.66 2.49 -4.86
CA TYR A 27 19.56 3.22 -3.97
C TYR A 27 19.57 2.51 -2.61
N VAL A 28 20.74 2.14 -2.11
CA VAL A 28 20.89 1.45 -0.82
C VAL A 28 21.85 2.24 0.06
N LEU A 29 21.36 2.71 1.20
CA LEU A 29 22.19 3.36 2.21
C LEU A 29 23.10 2.32 2.86
N LYS A 30 24.41 2.54 2.88
CA LYS A 30 25.38 1.62 3.48
C LYS A 30 25.64 1.94 4.95
N ASP A 31 25.67 3.22 5.27
CA ASP A 31 25.92 3.68 6.62
C ASP A 31 24.68 3.59 7.49
N LYS A 32 24.89 3.32 8.78
CA LYS A 32 23.85 3.39 9.80
C LYS A 32 23.98 4.72 10.54
N ALA A 33 22.91 5.50 10.53
CA ALA A 33 22.78 6.73 11.31
C ALA A 33 21.34 6.89 11.78
N GLU A 34 21.15 7.61 12.89
CA GLU A 34 19.80 8.01 13.34
C GLU A 34 19.30 9.19 12.49
N PRO A 35 18.05 9.17 12.00
CA PRO A 35 17.50 10.27 11.22
C PRO A 35 17.30 11.49 12.11
N MET A 36 17.70 12.67 11.62
CA MET A 36 17.41 13.95 12.26
C MET A 36 15.93 14.32 12.15
N ILE A 37 15.34 14.00 10.98
CA ILE A 37 13.97 14.34 10.60
C ILE A 37 13.40 13.19 9.78
N THR A 38 12.10 12.98 9.93
CA THR A 38 11.32 12.09 9.08
C THR A 38 10.15 12.86 8.47
N GLY A 39 9.66 12.38 7.33
CA GLY A 39 8.49 12.92 6.64
C GLY A 39 8.03 11.95 5.56
N HIS A 40 7.17 12.39 4.65
CA HIS A 40 6.74 11.55 3.53
C HIS A 40 7.81 11.51 2.44
N ALA A 41 8.21 10.31 2.03
CA ALA A 41 9.12 10.12 0.91
C ALA A 41 8.45 10.46 -0.43
N VAL A 42 9.18 11.15 -1.29
CA VAL A 42 8.83 11.41 -2.70
C VAL A 42 10.00 10.95 -3.57
N GLY A 43 9.77 9.90 -4.35
CA GLY A 43 10.82 9.22 -5.11
C GLY A 43 11.38 8.00 -4.36
N SER A 44 12.54 7.49 -4.78
CA SER A 44 13.30 6.46 -4.04
C SER A 44 14.80 6.62 -4.14
N LYS A 45 15.24 7.84 -4.46
CA LYS A 45 16.67 8.12 -4.56
C LYS A 45 17.20 8.48 -3.17
N ILE A 46 18.49 8.30 -3.03
CA ILE A 46 19.26 8.91 -1.96
C ILE A 46 20.09 10.02 -2.60
N ALA A 47 20.11 11.18 -1.97
CA ALA A 47 20.97 12.28 -2.38
C ALA A 47 21.57 12.95 -1.16
N ALA A 48 22.74 13.55 -1.33
CA ALA A 48 23.44 14.26 -0.27
C ALA A 48 23.88 15.64 -0.78
N GLY A 49 23.93 16.60 0.14
CA GLY A 49 24.31 17.98 -0.15
C GLY A 49 24.30 18.82 1.11
N ASN A 50 24.69 20.09 1.01
CA ASN A 50 24.55 20.99 2.15
C ASN A 50 23.09 21.44 2.28
N ALA A 51 22.54 21.39 3.48
CA ALA A 51 21.23 21.95 3.76
C ALA A 51 21.25 23.47 3.52
N CYS A 52 20.50 23.92 2.52
CA CYS A 52 20.27 25.32 2.22
C CYS A 52 18.83 25.67 2.61
N ILE A 53 18.68 26.26 3.80
CA ILE A 53 17.38 26.73 4.26
C ILE A 53 17.02 27.94 3.42
N ILE A 54 15.80 28.01 2.89
CA ILE A 54 15.21 29.13 2.16
C ILE A 54 13.82 29.41 2.74
N ASP A 55 13.62 30.65 3.17
CA ASP A 55 12.43 31.17 3.85
C ASP A 55 11.57 32.06 2.95
N SER A 56 12.14 32.63 1.89
CA SER A 56 11.42 33.46 0.91
C SER A 56 12.05 33.40 -0.48
N VAL A 57 11.27 33.78 -1.50
CA VAL A 57 11.70 33.83 -2.92
C VAL A 57 12.91 34.76 -3.12
N GLU A 58 13.01 35.83 -2.34
CA GLU A 58 14.12 36.80 -2.39
C GLU A 58 15.47 36.16 -2.06
N HIS A 59 15.45 35.07 -1.30
CA HIS A 59 16.65 34.35 -0.89
C HIS A 59 17.05 33.22 -1.85
N LEU A 60 16.31 32.98 -2.94
CA LEU A 60 16.63 31.93 -3.91
C LEU A 60 18.02 32.11 -4.56
N GLY A 61 18.49 33.34 -4.70
CA GLY A 61 19.83 33.64 -5.24
C GLY A 61 21.00 33.10 -4.40
N ARG A 62 20.76 32.66 -3.16
CA ARG A 62 21.79 32.03 -2.30
C ARG A 62 21.98 30.55 -2.57
N PHE A 63 21.05 29.92 -3.30
CA PHE A 63 21.07 28.48 -3.52
C PHE A 63 22.19 28.08 -4.47
N LYS A 64 22.89 27.00 -4.16
CA LYS A 64 23.93 26.43 -5.02
C LYS A 64 23.47 25.09 -5.58
N ALA A 65 23.85 24.84 -6.83
CA ALA A 65 23.58 23.55 -7.45
C ALA A 65 24.19 22.40 -6.62
N GLY A 66 23.41 21.35 -6.38
CA GLY A 66 23.80 20.20 -5.56
C GLY A 66 23.51 20.33 -4.06
N ASP A 67 23.07 21.50 -3.58
CA ASP A 67 22.61 21.64 -2.19
C ASP A 67 21.22 21.01 -1.99
N VAL A 68 20.87 20.74 -0.74
CA VAL A 68 19.54 20.26 -0.33
C VAL A 68 18.67 21.46 0.01
N LEU A 69 17.58 21.66 -0.74
CA LEU A 69 16.65 22.75 -0.51
C LEU A 69 15.80 22.45 0.72
N VAL A 70 15.85 23.31 1.74
CA VAL A 70 15.03 23.18 2.95
C VAL A 70 14.10 24.39 3.06
N ALA A 71 12.78 24.17 3.11
CA ALA A 71 11.81 25.27 3.13
C ALA A 71 10.57 24.97 3.99
N ASP A 72 9.79 25.98 4.33
CA ASP A 72 8.47 25.72 4.95
C ASP A 72 7.50 25.12 3.93
N MET A 73 7.43 25.73 2.74
CA MET A 73 6.67 25.30 1.57
C MET A 73 7.28 25.91 0.30
N THR A 74 7.08 25.28 -0.86
CA THR A 74 7.53 25.81 -2.17
C THR A 74 6.37 26.35 -2.99
N THR A 75 6.63 27.36 -3.83
CA THR A 75 5.71 27.89 -4.87
C THR A 75 6.36 27.76 -6.26
N PRO A 76 5.63 28.01 -7.37
CA PRO A 76 6.19 27.90 -8.73
C PRO A 76 7.45 28.73 -8.97
N ASP A 77 7.62 29.87 -8.27
CA ASP A 77 8.82 30.71 -8.37
C ASP A 77 10.11 29.98 -7.95
N TRP A 78 9.99 28.85 -7.23
CA TRP A 78 11.11 28.06 -6.72
C TRP A 78 11.60 27.01 -7.71
N GLU A 79 10.87 26.74 -8.80
CA GLU A 79 11.21 25.74 -9.81
C GLU A 79 12.66 25.82 -10.34
N PRO A 80 13.23 27.02 -10.62
CA PRO A 80 14.61 27.11 -11.09
C PRO A 80 15.62 26.53 -10.10
N VAL A 81 15.39 26.75 -8.80
CA VAL A 81 16.23 26.24 -7.72
C VAL A 81 15.98 24.75 -7.49
N MET A 82 14.72 24.30 -7.54
CA MET A 82 14.37 22.88 -7.40
C MET A 82 15.05 22.01 -8.48
N LYS A 83 15.23 22.53 -9.70
CA LYS A 83 15.93 21.84 -10.81
C LYS A 83 17.40 21.56 -10.56
N ILE A 84 18.06 22.40 -9.75
CA ILE A 84 19.48 22.29 -9.45
C ILE A 84 19.74 21.74 -8.05
N ALA A 85 18.68 21.45 -7.28
CA ALA A 85 18.79 20.85 -5.95
C ALA A 85 19.13 19.36 -6.04
N SER A 86 19.92 18.86 -5.10
CA SER A 86 20.17 17.42 -4.96
C SER A 86 19.01 16.69 -4.28
N ALA A 87 18.35 17.37 -3.33
CA ALA A 87 17.14 16.91 -2.67
C ALA A 87 16.30 18.09 -2.18
N ILE A 88 15.03 17.84 -1.85
CA ILE A 88 14.11 18.86 -1.33
C ILE A 88 13.51 18.39 0.00
N VAL A 89 13.48 19.25 1.00
CA VAL A 89 12.90 18.97 2.31
C VAL A 89 11.94 20.09 2.69
N THR A 90 10.69 19.78 3.03
CA THR A 90 9.72 20.79 3.45
C THR A 90 9.05 20.48 4.78
N ASN A 91 8.82 21.52 5.60
CA ASN A 91 8.04 21.37 6.83
C ASN A 91 6.61 20.93 6.51
N ARG A 92 5.99 21.59 5.55
CA ARG A 92 4.58 21.40 5.22
C ARG A 92 4.41 20.82 3.82
N GLY A 93 3.26 20.22 3.62
CA GLY A 93 2.84 19.67 2.34
C GLY A 93 2.68 18.15 2.41
N GLY A 94 1.52 17.69 1.93
CA GLY A 94 1.30 16.26 1.68
C GLY A 94 1.85 15.85 0.31
N ARG A 95 1.73 14.58 -0.01
CA ARG A 95 2.31 13.98 -1.23
C ARG A 95 1.79 14.52 -2.57
N THR A 96 0.74 15.35 -2.55
CA THR A 96 0.19 16.08 -3.69
C THR A 96 0.54 17.57 -3.68
N CYS A 97 1.37 18.04 -2.75
CA CYS A 97 1.77 19.44 -2.68
C CYS A 97 2.68 19.82 -3.85
N HIS A 98 2.84 21.13 -4.07
CA HIS A 98 3.71 21.66 -5.12
C HIS A 98 5.12 21.03 -5.09
N ALA A 99 5.75 20.96 -3.91
CA ALA A 99 7.07 20.37 -3.74
C ALA A 99 7.09 18.91 -4.21
N ALA A 100 6.08 18.12 -3.85
CA ALA A 100 5.98 16.71 -4.19
C ALA A 100 5.77 16.47 -5.70
N ILE A 101 4.90 17.27 -6.33
CA ILE A 101 4.60 17.16 -7.76
C ILE A 101 5.85 17.46 -8.58
N ILE A 102 6.47 18.61 -8.33
CA ILE A 102 7.66 19.05 -9.08
C ILE A 102 8.85 18.15 -8.80
N SER A 103 9.05 17.68 -7.57
CA SER A 103 10.15 16.74 -7.25
C SER A 103 10.03 15.44 -8.04
N ARG A 104 8.81 14.90 -8.24
CA ARG A 104 8.59 13.73 -9.09
C ARG A 104 8.91 14.00 -10.55
N GLU A 105 8.47 15.14 -11.08
CA GLU A 105 8.73 15.54 -12.48
C GLU A 105 10.23 15.70 -12.75
N LEU A 106 10.96 16.27 -11.80
CA LEU A 106 12.40 16.50 -11.90
C LEU A 106 13.26 15.27 -11.53
N GLY A 107 12.66 14.22 -10.97
CA GLY A 107 13.37 13.04 -10.48
C GLY A 107 14.31 13.32 -9.30
N VAL A 108 14.02 14.38 -8.53
CA VAL A 108 14.76 14.82 -7.33
C VAL A 108 14.10 14.18 -6.10
N PRO A 109 14.83 13.50 -5.20
CA PRO A 109 14.25 12.95 -3.98
C PRO A 109 13.76 14.08 -3.07
N ALA A 110 12.58 13.90 -2.49
CA ALA A 110 12.06 14.88 -1.53
C ALA A 110 11.43 14.24 -0.29
N VAL A 111 11.61 14.89 0.86
CA VAL A 111 10.98 14.53 2.14
C VAL A 111 10.13 15.70 2.58
N ILE A 112 8.82 15.50 2.58
CA ILE A 112 7.84 16.58 2.79
C ILE A 112 6.99 16.30 4.02
N GLY A 113 6.41 17.34 4.60
CA GLY A 113 5.58 17.18 5.80
C GLY A 113 6.43 16.82 7.02
N CYS A 114 7.64 17.37 7.11
CA CYS A 114 8.58 17.12 8.20
C CYS A 114 8.25 17.87 9.50
N ASP A 115 7.25 18.77 9.46
CA ASP A 115 6.81 19.73 10.49
C ASP A 115 7.86 20.76 10.93
N HIS A 116 9.10 20.35 11.20
CA HIS A 116 10.15 21.13 11.87
C HIS A 116 11.51 21.08 11.16
N ALA A 117 11.56 20.77 9.87
CA ALA A 117 12.80 20.70 9.11
C ALA A 117 13.60 22.00 9.08
N THR A 118 12.95 23.15 8.91
CA THR A 118 13.63 24.47 8.86
C THR A 118 14.26 24.88 10.19
N THR A 119 13.78 24.33 11.31
CA THR A 119 14.30 24.60 12.66
C THR A 119 15.31 23.56 13.12
N THR A 120 15.18 22.32 12.67
CA THR A 120 16.04 21.20 13.07
C THR A 120 17.31 21.12 12.22
N LEU A 121 17.22 21.39 10.92
CA LEU A 121 18.40 21.47 10.05
C LEU A 121 19.13 22.79 10.25
N LYS A 122 20.44 22.78 10.03
CA LYS A 122 21.28 23.97 10.07
C LYS A 122 21.71 24.34 8.66
N ASN A 123 21.79 25.64 8.40
CA ASN A 123 22.22 26.11 7.08
C ASN A 123 23.70 25.76 6.84
N ASN A 124 24.04 25.38 5.60
CA ASN A 124 25.37 24.95 5.17
C ASN A 124 25.95 23.74 5.92
N THR A 125 25.10 22.84 6.43
CA THR A 125 25.56 21.55 7.00
C THR A 125 25.29 20.40 6.05
N PRO A 126 26.22 19.45 5.89
CA PRO A 126 26.00 18.27 5.06
C PRO A 126 24.88 17.41 5.63
N VAL A 127 23.97 16.98 4.77
CA VAL A 127 22.87 16.08 5.09
C VAL A 127 22.67 15.08 3.96
N THR A 128 22.13 13.91 4.31
CA THR A 128 21.74 12.88 3.36
C THR A 128 20.24 12.67 3.44
N VAL A 129 19.57 12.81 2.30
CA VAL A 129 18.12 12.63 2.17
C VAL A 129 17.86 11.29 1.51
N SER A 130 17.21 10.39 2.24
CA SER A 130 16.86 9.05 1.79
C SER A 130 15.36 8.93 1.59
N CYS A 131 14.96 8.62 0.36
CA CYS A 131 13.61 8.18 0.03
C CYS A 131 13.56 6.68 -0.33
N ALA A 132 14.69 5.98 -0.19
CA ALA A 132 14.82 4.59 -0.63
C ALA A 132 14.32 3.57 0.40
N GLU A 133 14.06 4.01 1.64
CA GLU A 133 13.71 3.15 2.78
C GLU A 133 12.18 3.02 2.99
N GLY A 134 11.40 3.08 1.91
CA GLY A 134 9.95 2.90 1.92
C GLY A 134 9.15 4.22 1.83
N ASP A 135 8.01 4.24 2.52
CA ASP A 135 7.04 5.35 2.46
C ASP A 135 7.43 6.57 3.32
N ILE A 136 8.32 6.36 4.29
CA ILE A 136 8.86 7.37 5.19
C ILE A 136 10.22 7.82 4.65
N GLY A 137 10.30 9.10 4.29
CA GLY A 137 11.54 9.75 3.91
C GLY A 137 12.31 10.16 5.15
N LYS A 138 13.63 9.99 5.11
CA LYS A 138 14.52 10.25 6.25
C LYS A 138 15.61 11.22 5.85
N VAL A 139 15.95 12.12 6.75
CA VAL A 139 17.08 13.05 6.59
C VAL A 139 18.11 12.74 7.67
N TYR A 140 19.31 12.36 7.26
CA TYR A 140 20.41 11.97 8.13
C TYR A 140 21.47 13.07 8.24
N PRO A 141 22.20 13.12 9.37
CA PRO A 141 23.32 14.03 9.52
C PRO A 141 24.51 13.58 8.67
N GLY A 142 25.17 14.53 8.00
CA GLY A 142 26.37 14.26 7.21
C GLY A 142 26.09 13.70 5.82
N THR A 143 27.19 13.45 5.09
CA THR A 143 27.16 12.76 3.79
C THR A 143 27.40 11.29 4.05
N LEU A 144 26.35 10.50 3.97
CA LEU A 144 26.39 9.05 4.16
C LEU A 144 26.65 8.36 2.82
N ASP A 145 27.40 7.27 2.86
CA ASP A 145 27.67 6.45 1.70
C ASP A 145 26.42 5.64 1.31
N TYR A 146 26.13 5.65 0.01
CA TYR A 146 25.07 4.85 -0.59
C TYR A 146 25.54 4.27 -1.92
N GLU A 147 24.94 3.15 -2.32
CA GLU A 147 25.19 2.48 -3.59
C GLU A 147 23.98 2.57 -4.51
N ILE A 148 24.23 2.78 -5.80
CA ILE A 148 23.21 2.72 -6.84
C ILE A 148 23.41 1.40 -7.60
N LYS A 149 22.53 0.43 -7.35
CA LYS A 149 22.49 -0.82 -8.09
C LYS A 149 21.66 -0.63 -9.34
N THR A 150 22.28 -0.74 -10.50
CA THR A 150 21.59 -0.66 -11.79
C THR A 150 21.41 -2.08 -12.34
N THR A 151 20.17 -2.51 -12.52
CA THR A 151 19.84 -3.85 -13.04
C THR A 151 19.12 -3.73 -14.37
N ASP A 152 19.66 -4.39 -15.40
CA ASP A 152 18.97 -4.55 -16.68
C ASP A 152 17.91 -5.64 -16.56
N LEU A 153 16.64 -5.26 -16.71
CA LEU A 153 15.50 -6.17 -16.62
C LEU A 153 15.14 -6.82 -17.96
N SER A 154 15.74 -6.40 -19.08
CA SER A 154 15.34 -6.83 -20.42
C SER A 154 15.59 -8.33 -20.70
N GLY A 155 16.52 -8.96 -19.98
CA GLY A 155 16.85 -10.37 -20.09
C GLY A 155 16.32 -11.27 -18.96
N LEU A 156 15.53 -10.73 -18.02
CA LEU A 156 15.12 -11.48 -16.84
C LEU A 156 14.06 -12.52 -17.22
N LYS A 157 14.39 -13.82 -17.06
CA LYS A 157 13.42 -14.90 -17.28
C LYS A 157 12.25 -14.74 -16.30
N ARG A 158 11.06 -15.15 -16.74
CA ARG A 158 9.87 -15.17 -15.88
C ARG A 158 9.72 -16.58 -15.27
N PRO A 159 9.56 -16.72 -13.95
CA PRO A 159 9.25 -17.99 -13.33
C PRO A 159 7.84 -18.46 -13.71
N LYS A 160 7.54 -19.74 -13.49
CA LYS A 160 6.19 -20.30 -13.62
C LYS A 160 5.30 -19.87 -12.47
N THR A 161 5.86 -19.85 -11.26
CA THR A 161 5.22 -19.31 -10.06
C THR A 161 5.05 -17.81 -10.23
N LYS A 162 3.81 -17.31 -10.13
CA LYS A 162 3.53 -15.90 -10.41
C LYS A 162 4.11 -15.00 -9.31
N ILE A 163 4.84 -13.97 -9.72
CA ILE A 163 5.42 -12.97 -8.82
C ILE A 163 4.52 -11.74 -8.82
N MET A 164 3.79 -11.57 -7.73
CA MET A 164 2.82 -10.50 -7.53
C MET A 164 3.39 -9.45 -6.57
N LEU A 165 2.77 -8.27 -6.51
CA LEU A 165 3.16 -7.21 -5.56
C LEU A 165 2.18 -7.05 -4.41
N ASN A 166 2.71 -6.65 -3.25
CA ASN A 166 1.96 -6.06 -2.13
C ASN A 166 1.97 -4.54 -2.29
N ILE A 167 0.80 -3.91 -2.45
CA ILE A 167 0.67 -2.45 -2.62
C ILE A 167 -0.41 -1.92 -1.67
N GLY A 168 -0.05 -1.03 -0.75
CA GLY A 168 -1.04 -0.27 0.04
C GLY A 168 -1.22 1.15 -0.47
N ASN A 169 -0.15 1.74 -0.98
CA ASN A 169 -0.09 3.14 -1.35
C ASN A 169 -0.32 3.33 -2.86
N PRO A 170 -1.41 3.98 -3.29
CA PRO A 170 -1.71 4.22 -4.71
C PRO A 170 -0.61 4.99 -5.46
N GLU A 171 0.13 5.86 -4.77
CA GLU A 171 1.14 6.70 -5.42
C GLU A 171 2.39 5.92 -5.87
N LEU A 172 2.64 4.76 -5.26
CA LEU A 172 3.72 3.86 -5.67
C LEU A 172 3.31 2.94 -6.82
N ALA A 173 2.02 2.87 -7.16
CA ALA A 173 1.50 1.88 -8.10
C ALA A 173 2.12 2.02 -9.50
N PHE A 174 2.09 3.21 -10.11
CA PHE A 174 2.66 3.41 -11.45
C PHE A 174 4.16 3.13 -11.48
N LYS A 175 4.89 3.52 -10.45
CA LYS A 175 6.34 3.28 -10.37
C LYS A 175 6.67 1.78 -10.23
N THR A 176 5.96 1.09 -9.35
CA THR A 176 6.20 -0.33 -9.08
C THR A 176 5.66 -1.22 -10.19
N SER A 177 4.70 -0.74 -11.00
CA SER A 177 4.18 -1.47 -12.17
C SER A 177 5.25 -1.78 -13.23
N PHE A 178 6.32 -0.99 -13.28
CA PHE A 178 7.46 -1.21 -14.18
C PHE A 178 8.38 -2.36 -13.76
N LEU A 179 8.28 -2.81 -12.49
CA LEU A 179 8.99 -4.02 -12.05
C LEU A 179 8.43 -5.24 -12.78
N PRO A 180 9.22 -6.29 -13.03
CA PRO A 180 8.72 -7.50 -13.65
C PRO A 180 7.78 -8.22 -12.67
N ASN A 181 6.47 -8.05 -12.86
CA ASN A 181 5.41 -8.59 -12.00
C ASN A 181 4.26 -9.20 -12.81
N ASP A 182 3.42 -10.02 -12.16
CA ASP A 182 2.22 -10.65 -12.72
C ASP A 182 0.91 -9.99 -12.22
N GLY A 183 1.01 -8.86 -11.51
CA GLY A 183 -0.12 -8.13 -10.94
C GLY A 183 0.11 -7.76 -9.47
N VAL A 184 -0.98 -7.46 -8.77
CA VAL A 184 -1.00 -7.16 -7.33
C VAL A 184 -1.78 -8.26 -6.64
N GLY A 185 -1.12 -9.02 -5.76
CA GLY A 185 -1.75 -10.12 -5.03
C GLY A 185 -2.29 -9.70 -3.66
N LEU A 186 -1.93 -8.49 -3.21
CA LEU A 186 -2.58 -7.82 -2.08
C LEU A 186 -2.54 -6.29 -2.27
N ALA A 187 -3.68 -5.72 -2.63
CA ALA A 187 -3.94 -4.30 -2.53
C ALA A 187 -4.66 -4.00 -1.20
N ARG A 188 -4.00 -3.27 -0.31
CA ARG A 188 -4.53 -2.88 1.01
C ARG A 188 -5.22 -1.53 0.93
N MET A 189 -6.48 -1.44 1.33
CA MET A 189 -7.23 -0.18 1.31
C MET A 189 -7.11 0.66 2.58
N GLU A 190 -6.52 0.10 3.64
CA GLU A 190 -6.36 0.79 4.94
C GLU A 190 -5.60 2.10 4.78
N PHE A 191 -4.54 2.12 3.97
CA PHE A 191 -3.79 3.34 3.67
C PHE A 191 -4.67 4.41 3.02
N ILE A 192 -5.56 4.00 2.11
CA ILE A 192 -6.47 4.94 1.43
C ILE A 192 -7.42 5.56 2.45
N ILE A 193 -7.93 4.74 3.37
CA ILE A 193 -8.85 5.17 4.42
C ILE A 193 -8.13 6.10 5.42
N THR A 194 -6.92 5.77 5.87
CA THR A 194 -6.21 6.60 6.88
C THR A 194 -5.69 7.90 6.29
N GLU A 195 -5.21 7.92 5.05
CA GLU A 195 -4.53 9.08 4.47
C GLU A 195 -5.42 9.99 3.62
N TYR A 196 -6.35 9.42 2.84
CA TYR A 196 -7.18 10.21 1.92
C TYR A 196 -8.59 10.45 2.46
N ILE A 197 -9.13 9.52 3.27
CA ILE A 197 -10.48 9.65 3.85
C ILE A 197 -10.42 10.21 5.27
N LYS A 198 -9.49 9.72 6.10
CA LYS A 198 -9.18 10.16 7.48
C LYS A 198 -10.28 9.98 8.52
N ALA A 199 -11.47 9.57 8.11
CA ALA A 199 -12.67 9.53 8.93
C ALA A 199 -13.29 8.14 8.99
N HIS A 200 -13.91 7.83 10.13
CA HIS A 200 -14.63 6.58 10.31
C HIS A 200 -15.89 6.56 9.40
N PRO A 201 -16.14 5.48 8.63
CA PRO A 201 -17.28 5.41 7.70
C PRO A 201 -18.63 5.71 8.36
N MET A 202 -18.88 5.11 9.52
CA MET A 202 -20.13 5.36 10.26
C MET A 202 -20.22 6.78 10.83
N ALA A 203 -19.09 7.45 11.08
CA ALA A 203 -19.11 8.84 11.54
C ALA A 203 -19.43 9.81 10.40
N LEU A 204 -19.03 9.47 9.17
CA LEU A 204 -19.44 10.19 7.97
C LEU A 204 -20.94 10.05 7.68
N LEU A 205 -21.50 8.85 7.90
CA LEU A 205 -22.93 8.59 7.69
C LEU A 205 -23.81 9.12 8.82
N HIS A 206 -23.33 9.05 10.07
CA HIS A 206 -24.08 9.42 11.26
C HIS A 206 -23.34 10.47 12.11
N PRO A 207 -23.06 11.67 11.57
CA PRO A 207 -22.36 12.71 12.31
C PRO A 207 -23.10 13.14 13.59
N GLU A 208 -24.42 12.93 13.66
CA GLU A 208 -25.23 13.19 14.86
C GLU A 208 -24.89 12.30 16.06
N ARG A 209 -24.24 11.15 15.84
CA ARG A 209 -23.79 10.24 16.91
C ARG A 209 -22.42 10.62 17.47
N VAL A 210 -21.70 11.54 16.81
CA VAL A 210 -20.43 12.09 17.27
C VAL A 210 -20.72 13.23 18.26
N GLN A 211 -20.43 13.01 19.55
CA GLN A 211 -20.80 13.98 20.58
C GLN A 211 -19.90 15.23 20.58
N ASP A 212 -18.66 15.08 20.12
CA ASP A 212 -17.71 16.19 20.03
C ASP A 212 -18.08 17.15 18.88
N ALA A 213 -18.22 18.44 19.18
CA ALA A 213 -18.59 19.45 18.19
C ALA A 213 -17.45 19.77 17.22
N GLY A 214 -16.19 19.70 17.66
CA GLY A 214 -15.02 19.93 16.82
C GLY A 214 -14.83 18.81 15.80
N GLU A 215 -15.01 17.56 16.21
CA GLU A 215 -14.94 16.40 15.31
C GLU A 215 -16.04 16.46 14.24
N ARG A 216 -17.27 16.88 14.61
CA ARG A 216 -18.37 17.06 13.65
C ARG A 216 -18.08 18.14 12.60
N GLU A 217 -17.50 19.25 13.03
CA GLU A 217 -17.07 20.32 12.11
C GLU A 217 -15.97 19.82 11.17
N GLN A 218 -14.99 19.07 11.68
CA GLN A 218 -13.92 18.48 10.87
C GLN A 218 -14.47 17.47 9.84
N LEU A 219 -15.43 16.62 10.22
CA LEU A 219 -16.11 15.70 9.29
C LEU A 219 -16.79 16.45 8.15
N THR A 220 -17.48 17.55 8.48
CA THR A 220 -18.15 18.41 7.50
C THR A 220 -17.13 19.07 6.57
N GLN A 221 -16.00 19.53 7.10
CA GLN A 221 -14.92 20.14 6.31
C GLN A 221 -14.25 19.14 5.34
N LEU A 222 -14.07 17.88 5.75
CA LEU A 222 -13.53 16.83 4.87
C LEU A 222 -14.42 16.61 3.64
N ALA A 223 -15.73 16.53 3.85
CA ALA A 223 -16.70 16.25 2.79
C ALA A 223 -17.18 17.49 2.00
N ARG A 224 -16.78 18.72 2.39
CA ARG A 224 -17.37 19.99 1.90
C ARG A 224 -17.45 20.19 0.38
N HIS A 225 -16.55 19.57 -0.38
CA HIS A 225 -16.46 19.70 -1.84
C HIS A 225 -17.15 18.54 -2.58
N HIS A 226 -17.88 17.70 -1.85
CA HIS A 226 -18.62 16.56 -2.39
C HIS A 226 -20.11 16.76 -2.12
N LYS A 227 -20.94 16.04 -2.86
CA LYS A 227 -22.40 16.13 -2.74
C LYS A 227 -22.89 15.80 -1.33
N ASN A 228 -22.28 14.79 -0.71
CA ASN A 228 -22.51 14.34 0.65
C ASN A 228 -21.28 13.55 1.14
N ALA A 229 -21.27 13.18 2.42
CA ALA A 229 -20.17 12.43 3.04
C ALA A 229 -20.03 11.00 2.49
N GLU A 230 -21.14 10.40 2.04
CA GLU A 230 -21.19 9.10 1.37
C GLU A 230 -20.39 9.11 0.06
N GLU A 231 -20.69 10.06 -0.83
CA GLU A 231 -20.01 10.23 -2.12
C GLU A 231 -18.53 10.56 -1.92
N PHE A 232 -18.19 11.36 -0.90
CA PHE A 232 -16.79 11.61 -0.54
C PHE A 232 -16.03 10.31 -0.27
N PHE A 233 -16.59 9.42 0.56
CA PHE A 233 -15.97 8.14 0.88
C PHE A 233 -15.83 7.26 -0.38
N ILE A 234 -16.93 7.07 -1.11
CA ILE A 234 -16.98 6.22 -2.32
C ILE A 234 -15.98 6.72 -3.36
N GLN A 235 -15.98 8.03 -3.64
CA GLN A 235 -15.09 8.64 -4.61
C GLN A 235 -13.63 8.46 -4.21
N ARG A 236 -13.24 8.79 -2.96
CA ARG A 236 -11.84 8.68 -2.53
C ARG A 236 -11.33 7.24 -2.50
N LEU A 237 -12.15 6.31 -2.02
CA LEU A 237 -11.78 4.91 -2.01
C LEU A 237 -11.63 4.35 -3.43
N SER A 238 -12.58 4.66 -4.31
CA SER A 238 -12.53 4.22 -5.71
C SER A 238 -11.38 4.87 -6.49
N GLU A 239 -11.05 6.14 -6.25
CA GLU A 239 -9.88 6.79 -6.85
C GLU A 239 -8.57 6.10 -6.43
N GLY A 240 -8.42 5.78 -5.14
CA GLY A 240 -7.21 5.12 -4.64
C GLY A 240 -7.06 3.70 -5.20
N VAL A 241 -8.12 2.89 -5.14
CA VAL A 241 -8.10 1.51 -5.68
C VAL A 241 -8.00 1.52 -7.20
N GLY A 242 -8.74 2.40 -7.88
CA GLY A 242 -8.68 2.57 -9.32
C GLY A 242 -7.30 2.98 -9.82
N THR A 243 -6.58 3.83 -9.08
CA THR A 243 -5.18 4.17 -9.38
C THR A 243 -4.28 2.93 -9.36
N ILE A 244 -4.42 2.07 -8.34
CA ILE A 244 -3.67 0.81 -8.28
C ILE A 244 -4.06 -0.10 -9.45
N ALA A 245 -5.35 -0.34 -9.64
CA ALA A 245 -5.84 -1.23 -10.70
C ALA A 245 -5.44 -0.78 -12.11
N ALA A 246 -5.46 0.53 -12.38
CA ALA A 246 -5.05 1.11 -13.66
C ALA A 246 -3.54 0.96 -13.92
N ALA A 247 -2.70 1.12 -12.90
CA ALA A 247 -1.24 0.99 -13.03
C ALA A 247 -0.81 -0.43 -13.47
N PHE A 248 -1.58 -1.46 -13.08
CA PHE A 248 -1.26 -2.85 -13.41
C PHE A 248 -2.12 -3.41 -14.55
N TYR A 249 -3.05 -2.65 -15.11
CA TYR A 249 -3.97 -3.14 -16.14
C TYR A 249 -3.22 -3.70 -17.37
N PRO A 250 -3.61 -4.87 -17.92
CA PRO A 250 -4.76 -5.71 -17.56
C PRO A 250 -4.46 -6.82 -16.54
N LYS A 251 -3.31 -6.79 -15.84
CA LYS A 251 -2.93 -7.82 -14.85
C LYS A 251 -3.88 -7.78 -13.64
N PRO A 252 -4.13 -8.95 -13.01
CA PRO A 252 -5.03 -9.02 -11.85
C PRO A 252 -4.55 -8.17 -10.67
N VAL A 253 -5.51 -7.52 -10.00
CA VAL A 253 -5.30 -6.75 -8.77
C VAL A 253 -6.28 -7.24 -7.71
N VAL A 254 -5.76 -7.99 -6.74
CA VAL A 254 -6.53 -8.54 -5.62
C VAL A 254 -6.65 -7.47 -4.53
N VAL A 255 -7.82 -6.86 -4.42
CA VAL A 255 -8.13 -5.83 -3.42
C VAL A 255 -8.73 -6.49 -2.19
N ARG A 256 -8.04 -6.37 -1.06
CA ARG A 256 -8.57 -6.81 0.23
C ARG A 256 -9.54 -5.76 0.77
N MET A 257 -10.75 -6.17 1.10
CA MET A 257 -11.72 -5.33 1.81
C MET A 257 -11.14 -4.91 3.18
N SER A 258 -11.70 -3.88 3.82
CA SER A 258 -11.06 -3.29 5.00
C SER A 258 -10.89 -4.29 6.16
N ASP A 259 -9.66 -4.42 6.67
CA ASP A 259 -9.34 -5.37 7.73
C ASP A 259 -8.87 -4.66 9.02
N PHE A 260 -9.26 -3.40 9.20
CA PHE A 260 -9.00 -2.69 10.44
C PHE A 260 -9.60 -3.41 11.64
N LYS A 261 -8.83 -3.42 12.73
CA LYS A 261 -9.29 -3.77 14.07
C LYS A 261 -10.09 -2.60 14.66
N SER A 262 -10.94 -2.88 15.65
CA SER A 262 -11.79 -1.86 16.30
C SER A 262 -10.98 -0.71 16.90
N ASN A 263 -9.80 -1.01 17.49
CA ASN A 263 -8.89 0.01 18.02
C ASN A 263 -8.30 0.90 16.93
N GLU A 264 -8.01 0.38 15.74
CA GLU A 264 -7.51 1.18 14.61
C GLU A 264 -8.61 2.08 14.06
N TYR A 265 -9.82 1.53 13.86
CA TYR A 265 -11.00 2.32 13.48
C TYR A 265 -11.30 3.44 14.49
N ALA A 266 -11.09 3.20 15.79
CA ALA A 266 -11.31 4.18 16.84
C ALA A 266 -10.39 5.40 16.74
N THR A 267 -9.22 5.26 16.10
CA THR A 267 -8.27 6.36 15.89
C THR A 267 -8.64 7.29 14.73
N LEU A 268 -9.50 6.84 13.81
CA LEU A 268 -10.01 7.70 12.74
C LEU A 268 -10.90 8.80 13.30
N LEU A 269 -11.03 9.91 12.56
CA LEU A 269 -11.89 11.01 12.97
C LEU A 269 -13.33 10.52 13.19
N GLY A 270 -13.85 10.78 14.40
CA GLY A 270 -15.17 10.35 14.85
C GLY A 270 -15.29 8.85 15.21
N GLY A 271 -14.23 8.06 15.08
CA GLY A 271 -14.27 6.60 15.26
C GLY A 271 -14.58 6.13 16.68
N ARG A 272 -14.05 6.83 17.71
CA ARG A 272 -14.26 6.48 19.13
C ARG A 272 -15.73 6.38 19.58
N TRP A 273 -16.66 6.98 18.82
CA TRP A 273 -18.10 6.97 19.12
C TRP A 273 -18.83 5.76 18.55
N PHE A 274 -18.18 4.97 17.69
CA PHE A 274 -18.74 3.81 17.02
C PHE A 274 -18.04 2.51 17.41
N GLU A 275 -16.80 2.60 17.91
CA GLU A 275 -15.96 1.45 18.22
C GLU A 275 -16.01 1.07 19.70
N LEU A 276 -16.16 -0.23 19.96
CA LEU A 276 -16.05 -0.79 21.30
C LEU A 276 -14.58 -1.03 21.66
N SER A 277 -14.24 -0.82 22.93
CA SER A 277 -12.94 -1.24 23.44
C SER A 277 -12.96 -2.77 23.60
N GLU A 278 -12.00 -3.43 22.94
CA GLU A 278 -11.83 -4.87 22.99
C GLU A 278 -10.51 -5.20 23.69
N GLU A 279 -10.52 -6.20 24.57
CA GLU A 279 -9.30 -6.67 25.25
C GLU A 279 -8.30 -7.28 24.26
N ASN A 280 -8.79 -7.93 23.19
CA ASN A 280 -7.94 -8.57 22.18
C ASN A 280 -8.41 -8.20 20.76
N PRO A 281 -8.07 -7.00 20.26
CA PRO A 281 -8.54 -6.53 18.94
C PRO A 281 -8.12 -7.42 17.77
N MET A 282 -7.01 -8.16 17.90
CA MET A 282 -6.51 -9.11 16.90
C MET A 282 -7.55 -10.18 16.50
N ILE A 283 -8.32 -10.68 17.48
CA ILE A 283 -9.36 -11.71 17.31
C ILE A 283 -10.78 -11.16 17.49
N GLY A 284 -10.90 -9.84 17.56
CA GLY A 284 -12.13 -9.10 17.86
C GLY A 284 -13.03 -8.80 16.66
N PHE A 285 -13.73 -7.68 16.70
CA PHE A 285 -14.74 -7.27 15.73
C PHE A 285 -14.13 -6.68 14.44
N ARG A 286 -13.63 -7.57 13.57
CA ARG A 286 -12.97 -7.26 12.30
C ARG A 286 -13.25 -8.28 11.18
N GLY A 287 -12.91 -7.90 9.96
CA GLY A 287 -13.07 -8.70 8.74
C GLY A 287 -14.52 -9.09 8.46
N ALA A 288 -14.74 -10.30 7.93
CA ALA A 288 -16.06 -10.73 7.47
C ALA A 288 -17.19 -10.63 8.51
N SER A 289 -16.90 -10.79 9.80
CA SER A 289 -17.90 -10.71 10.88
C SER A 289 -18.43 -9.28 11.07
N ARG A 290 -17.61 -8.27 10.77
CA ARG A 290 -17.96 -6.86 10.85
C ARG A 290 -18.87 -6.44 9.70
N TYR A 291 -18.61 -6.93 8.49
CA TYR A 291 -19.23 -6.44 7.25
C TYR A 291 -20.75 -6.58 7.17
N SER A 292 -21.31 -7.68 7.68
CA SER A 292 -22.76 -7.93 7.67
C SER A 292 -23.43 -7.62 9.01
N HIS A 293 -22.66 -7.16 10.00
CA HIS A 293 -23.20 -6.88 11.33
C HIS A 293 -23.95 -5.54 11.36
N PRO A 294 -25.12 -5.44 12.02
CA PRO A 294 -25.91 -4.20 12.05
C PRO A 294 -25.16 -2.96 12.56
N ALA A 295 -24.11 -3.15 13.36
CA ALA A 295 -23.29 -2.04 13.86
C ALA A 295 -22.44 -1.35 12.77
N TYR A 296 -22.17 -2.02 11.64
CA TYR A 296 -21.22 -1.54 10.63
C TYR A 296 -21.67 -1.78 9.17
N ALA A 297 -22.74 -2.53 8.92
CA ALA A 297 -23.17 -2.90 7.56
C ALA A 297 -23.26 -1.71 6.58
N GLU A 298 -23.74 -0.55 7.03
CA GLU A 298 -23.79 0.68 6.21
C GLU A 298 -22.39 1.17 5.79
N GLY A 299 -21.39 1.05 6.67
CA GLY A 299 -20.00 1.36 6.33
C GLY A 299 -19.44 0.42 5.26
N PHE A 300 -19.71 -0.87 5.37
CA PHE A 300 -19.30 -1.86 4.35
C PHE A 300 -20.04 -1.67 3.01
N ALA A 301 -21.27 -1.14 3.02
CA ALA A 301 -21.97 -0.77 1.79
C ALA A 301 -21.21 0.32 1.00
N LEU A 302 -20.54 1.26 1.68
CA LEU A 302 -19.71 2.27 1.03
C LEU A 302 -18.50 1.65 0.32
N GLU A 303 -17.84 0.67 0.95
CA GLU A 303 -16.75 -0.06 0.33
C GLU A 303 -17.23 -0.85 -0.90
N CYS A 304 -18.38 -1.52 -0.80
CA CYS A 304 -18.99 -2.22 -1.92
C CYS A 304 -19.31 -1.27 -3.08
N ALA A 305 -19.92 -0.10 -2.79
CA ALA A 305 -20.23 0.91 -3.80
C ALA A 305 -18.96 1.45 -4.47
N ALA A 306 -17.88 1.68 -3.71
CA ALA A 306 -16.60 2.08 -4.26
C ALA A 306 -16.02 1.01 -5.20
N MET A 307 -16.05 -0.27 -4.81
CA MET A 307 -15.52 -1.36 -5.64
C MET A 307 -16.35 -1.57 -6.90
N LYS A 308 -17.68 -1.42 -6.81
CA LYS A 308 -18.57 -1.43 -7.96
C LYS A 308 -18.24 -0.31 -8.94
N ARG A 309 -18.05 0.92 -8.46
CA ARG A 309 -17.62 2.07 -9.27
C ARG A 309 -16.28 1.81 -9.98
N VAL A 310 -15.30 1.21 -9.30
CA VAL A 310 -14.01 0.85 -9.93
C VAL A 310 -14.20 -0.12 -11.09
N ARG A 311 -15.01 -1.16 -10.91
CA ARG A 311 -15.19 -2.20 -11.93
C ARG A 311 -16.09 -1.75 -13.08
N GLU A 312 -17.22 -1.11 -12.77
CA GLU A 312 -18.29 -0.82 -13.72
C GLU A 312 -18.16 0.56 -14.36
N ASP A 313 -17.91 1.60 -13.57
CA ASP A 313 -17.84 2.98 -14.08
C ASP A 313 -16.44 3.31 -14.63
N MET A 314 -15.39 2.87 -13.95
CA MET A 314 -14.00 3.08 -14.41
C MET A 314 -13.54 1.98 -15.38
N GLY A 315 -14.27 0.87 -15.52
CA GLY A 315 -13.97 -0.23 -16.43
C GLY A 315 -12.79 -1.12 -16.02
N LEU A 316 -12.33 -1.03 -14.77
CA LEU A 316 -11.17 -1.77 -14.26
C LEU A 316 -11.58 -3.18 -13.80
N SER A 317 -11.94 -4.01 -14.78
CA SER A 317 -12.40 -5.38 -14.58
C SER A 317 -11.34 -6.34 -14.03
N ASN A 318 -10.06 -5.94 -14.01
CA ASN A 318 -8.96 -6.70 -13.44
C ASN A 318 -8.93 -6.70 -11.89
N VAL A 319 -9.86 -6.00 -11.24
CA VAL A 319 -10.04 -6.03 -9.79
C VAL A 319 -10.76 -7.30 -9.36
N ILE A 320 -10.07 -8.06 -8.51
CA ILE A 320 -10.56 -9.22 -7.75
C ILE A 320 -10.77 -8.76 -6.31
N LEU A 321 -11.87 -9.14 -5.67
CA LEU A 321 -12.14 -8.77 -4.28
C LEU A 321 -11.72 -9.89 -3.33
N MET A 322 -11.16 -9.54 -2.18
CA MET A 322 -10.72 -10.51 -1.18
C MET A 322 -11.31 -10.19 0.19
N ILE A 323 -11.93 -11.20 0.80
CA ILE A 323 -12.54 -11.12 2.12
C ILE A 323 -11.53 -11.57 3.19
N PRO A 324 -11.11 -10.67 4.11
CA PRO A 324 -10.27 -11.03 5.24
C PRO A 324 -11.08 -11.61 6.41
N PHE A 325 -10.36 -12.33 7.26
CA PHE A 325 -10.75 -12.79 8.59
C PHE A 325 -12.09 -13.53 8.63
N CYS A 326 -12.37 -14.33 7.60
CA CYS A 326 -13.61 -15.10 7.48
C CYS A 326 -13.53 -16.39 8.30
N ARG A 327 -14.15 -16.44 9.47
CA ARG A 327 -13.92 -17.53 10.46
C ARG A 327 -14.68 -18.80 10.13
N ARG A 328 -15.88 -18.68 9.56
CA ARG A 328 -16.83 -19.80 9.39
C ARG A 328 -17.51 -19.76 8.02
N ILE A 329 -17.98 -20.92 7.57
CA ILE A 329 -18.75 -21.02 6.32
C ILE A 329 -20.03 -20.16 6.34
N ASP A 330 -20.73 -20.09 7.47
CA ASP A 330 -21.91 -19.21 7.57
C ASP A 330 -21.56 -17.72 7.51
N GLU A 331 -20.35 -17.35 7.93
CA GLU A 331 -19.84 -15.99 7.79
C GLU A 331 -19.51 -15.69 6.32
N ALA A 332 -18.91 -16.64 5.60
CA ALA A 332 -18.70 -16.55 4.15
C ALA A 332 -20.01 -16.35 3.40
N LYS A 333 -21.05 -17.14 3.71
CA LYS A 333 -22.38 -16.99 3.10
C LYS A 333 -22.96 -15.60 3.35
N ARG A 334 -22.98 -15.15 4.61
CA ARG A 334 -23.55 -13.83 4.96
C ARG A 334 -22.84 -12.67 4.28
N VAL A 335 -21.50 -12.67 4.21
CA VAL A 335 -20.78 -11.58 3.54
C VAL A 335 -21.01 -11.61 2.03
N LEU A 336 -21.00 -12.77 1.39
CA LEU A 336 -21.24 -12.90 -0.04
C LEU A 336 -22.67 -12.52 -0.42
N ASP A 337 -23.67 -12.93 0.37
CA ASP A 337 -25.07 -12.53 0.19
C ASP A 337 -25.24 -11.02 0.35
N TYR A 338 -24.56 -10.43 1.34
CA TYR A 338 -24.58 -8.98 1.54
C TYR A 338 -23.96 -8.24 0.35
N MET A 339 -22.78 -8.67 -0.12
CA MET A 339 -22.13 -8.10 -1.31
C MET A 339 -22.99 -8.22 -2.57
N ALA A 340 -23.63 -9.37 -2.78
CA ALA A 340 -24.56 -9.56 -3.89
C ALA A 340 -25.75 -8.58 -3.79
N GLY A 341 -26.27 -8.35 -2.58
CA GLY A 341 -27.28 -7.31 -2.31
C GLY A 341 -26.82 -5.89 -2.63
N GLN A 342 -25.51 -5.61 -2.55
CA GLN A 342 -24.89 -4.35 -2.98
C GLN A 342 -24.52 -4.32 -4.47
N GLY A 343 -24.85 -5.37 -5.23
CA GLY A 343 -24.57 -5.48 -6.67
C GLY A 343 -23.16 -6.00 -7.01
N LEU A 344 -22.50 -6.69 -6.08
CA LEU A 344 -21.21 -7.37 -6.29
C LEU A 344 -21.41 -8.89 -6.20
N THR A 345 -22.06 -9.47 -7.21
CA THR A 345 -22.31 -10.91 -7.27
C THR A 345 -21.14 -11.64 -7.91
N ARG A 346 -20.64 -12.70 -7.25
CA ARG A 346 -19.59 -13.57 -7.79
C ARG A 346 -19.98 -14.11 -9.18
N GLY A 347 -19.07 -13.99 -10.15
CA GLY A 347 -19.25 -14.41 -11.55
C GLY A 347 -19.92 -13.38 -12.45
N GLU A 348 -20.68 -12.42 -11.91
CA GLU A 348 -21.27 -11.34 -12.71
C GLU A 348 -20.19 -10.35 -13.14
N ASN A 349 -20.21 -9.95 -14.43
CA ASN A 349 -19.18 -9.12 -15.03
C ASN A 349 -17.75 -9.66 -14.79
N GLY A 350 -17.59 -10.98 -14.65
CA GLY A 350 -16.30 -11.62 -14.36
C GLY A 350 -15.74 -11.30 -12.97
N LEU A 351 -16.58 -10.94 -11.99
CA LEU A 351 -16.13 -10.71 -10.61
C LEU A 351 -15.68 -12.03 -9.96
N GLU A 352 -14.40 -12.11 -9.65
CA GLU A 352 -13.86 -13.15 -8.77
C GLU A 352 -13.81 -12.64 -7.33
N ILE A 353 -14.12 -13.53 -6.37
CA ILE A 353 -14.03 -13.23 -4.95
C ILE A 353 -13.15 -14.28 -4.26
N TYR A 354 -12.07 -13.83 -3.66
CA TYR A 354 -11.13 -14.64 -2.88
C TYR A 354 -11.43 -14.51 -1.38
N VAL A 355 -10.91 -15.46 -0.63
CA VAL A 355 -10.84 -15.39 0.84
C VAL A 355 -9.41 -15.44 1.30
N MET A 356 -9.10 -14.64 2.32
CA MET A 356 -7.80 -14.71 2.98
C MET A 356 -7.77 -15.97 3.86
N CYS A 357 -6.88 -16.91 3.56
CA CYS A 357 -6.69 -18.15 4.31
C CYS A 357 -5.69 -17.87 5.44
N GLU A 358 -6.19 -17.34 6.55
CA GLU A 358 -5.35 -16.79 7.62
C GLU A 358 -5.76 -17.26 9.02
N ILE A 359 -6.78 -18.10 9.10
CA ILE A 359 -7.27 -18.71 10.34
C ILE A 359 -7.11 -20.24 10.20
N PRO A 360 -6.66 -20.97 11.23
CA PRO A 360 -6.52 -22.44 11.16
C PRO A 360 -7.79 -23.15 10.68
N ASN A 361 -8.98 -22.63 11.03
CA ASN A 361 -10.25 -23.17 10.56
C ASN A 361 -10.45 -23.03 9.03
N ASN A 362 -9.85 -22.02 8.37
CA ASN A 362 -9.84 -21.93 6.91
C ASN A 362 -9.08 -23.09 6.29
N VAL A 363 -7.93 -23.46 6.87
CA VAL A 363 -7.09 -24.57 6.40
C VAL A 363 -7.81 -25.91 6.60
N ILE A 364 -8.39 -26.12 7.78
CA ILE A 364 -9.09 -27.36 8.14
C ILE A 364 -10.34 -27.57 7.27
N LEU A 365 -11.12 -26.51 6.99
CA LEU A 365 -12.36 -26.56 6.23
C LEU A 365 -12.22 -26.03 4.80
N ILE A 366 -11.01 -26.09 4.23
CA ILE A 366 -10.71 -25.44 2.94
C ILE A 366 -11.61 -25.92 1.80
N ASP A 367 -12.00 -27.19 1.79
CA ASP A 367 -12.91 -27.75 0.76
C ASP A 367 -14.28 -27.06 0.81
N ALA A 368 -14.82 -26.83 2.01
CA ALA A 368 -16.10 -26.13 2.19
C ALA A 368 -15.99 -24.64 1.85
N PHE A 369 -14.85 -24.00 2.15
CA PHE A 369 -14.61 -22.62 1.72
C PHE A 369 -14.48 -22.51 0.20
N ALA A 370 -13.93 -23.51 -0.49
CA ALA A 370 -13.71 -23.50 -1.93
C ALA A 370 -15.01 -23.55 -2.77
N GLU A 371 -16.14 -23.94 -2.16
CA GLU A 371 -17.47 -23.82 -2.75
C GLU A 371 -17.91 -22.33 -2.86
N HIS A 372 -17.43 -21.49 -1.95
CA HIS A 372 -17.85 -20.11 -1.77
C HIS A 372 -16.88 -19.07 -2.36
N PHE A 373 -15.62 -19.42 -2.59
CA PHE A 373 -14.62 -18.49 -3.12
C PHE A 373 -13.91 -19.04 -4.37
N ASP A 374 -13.45 -18.14 -5.24
CA ASP A 374 -12.76 -18.47 -6.49
C ASP A 374 -11.26 -18.74 -6.29
N GLY A 375 -10.73 -18.34 -5.13
CA GLY A 375 -9.34 -18.47 -4.77
C GLY A 375 -9.06 -18.17 -3.30
N PHE A 376 -7.86 -18.51 -2.89
CA PHE A 376 -7.33 -18.32 -1.55
C PHE A 376 -6.06 -17.46 -1.62
N SER A 377 -5.91 -16.56 -0.65
CA SER A 377 -4.64 -15.88 -0.41
C SER A 377 -4.22 -16.13 1.04
N ILE A 378 -3.12 -16.83 1.24
CA ILE A 378 -2.63 -17.18 2.57
C ILE A 378 -2.10 -15.92 3.25
N GLY A 379 -2.76 -15.51 4.34
CA GLY A 379 -2.28 -14.45 5.23
C GLY A 379 -1.34 -15.05 6.27
N SER A 380 -0.06 -15.19 5.93
CA SER A 380 0.91 -15.92 6.76
C SER A 380 1.10 -15.29 8.14
N ASN A 381 0.94 -13.97 8.23
CA ASN A 381 1.00 -13.23 9.49
C ASN A 381 -0.03 -13.71 10.53
N ASP A 382 -1.32 -13.56 10.23
CA ASP A 382 -2.40 -13.95 11.14
C ASP A 382 -2.47 -15.48 11.28
N LEU A 383 -2.12 -16.24 10.23
CA LEU A 383 -2.06 -17.70 10.31
C LEU A 383 -0.98 -18.17 11.31
N THR A 384 0.20 -17.55 11.29
CA THR A 384 1.27 -17.81 12.26
C THR A 384 0.82 -17.44 13.66
N GLN A 385 0.25 -16.25 13.83
CA GLN A 385 -0.26 -15.74 15.09
C GLN A 385 -1.22 -16.73 15.76
N LEU A 386 -2.18 -17.24 14.98
CA LEU A 386 -3.24 -18.13 15.48
C LEU A 386 -2.82 -19.59 15.57
N THR A 387 -1.86 -20.03 14.76
CA THR A 387 -1.31 -21.40 14.83
C THR A 387 -0.41 -21.57 16.05
N LEU A 388 0.41 -20.56 16.34
CA LEU A 388 1.35 -20.59 17.47
C LEU A 388 0.72 -20.05 18.77
N GLY A 389 -0.38 -19.30 18.68
CA GLY A 389 -1.00 -18.65 19.84
C GLY A 389 -0.15 -17.49 20.39
N VAL A 390 0.59 -16.80 19.51
CA VAL A 390 1.53 -15.74 19.85
C VAL A 390 0.98 -14.42 19.34
N ASP A 391 0.92 -13.38 20.16
CA ASP A 391 0.67 -12.01 19.69
C ASP A 391 2.00 -11.36 19.31
N ARG A 392 2.17 -11.02 18.04
CA ARG A 392 3.40 -10.38 17.53
C ARG A 392 3.60 -8.95 18.02
N ASP A 393 2.54 -8.30 18.50
CA ASP A 393 2.63 -6.96 19.09
C ASP A 393 3.02 -7.03 20.59
N SER A 394 3.06 -8.24 21.17
CA SER A 394 3.42 -8.45 22.58
C SER A 394 4.93 -8.46 22.78
N ALA A 395 5.43 -7.50 23.55
CA ALA A 395 6.85 -7.38 23.87
C ALA A 395 7.47 -8.59 24.61
N ILE A 396 6.67 -9.52 25.13
CA ILE A 396 7.15 -10.69 25.89
C ILE A 396 7.26 -11.94 25.01
N VAL A 397 6.34 -12.14 24.06
CA VAL A 397 6.22 -13.38 23.28
C VAL A 397 6.44 -13.18 21.78
N ALA A 398 6.65 -11.95 21.31
CA ALA A 398 6.90 -11.67 19.90
C ALA A 398 8.13 -12.43 19.35
N ASP A 399 9.11 -12.76 20.20
CA ASP A 399 10.27 -13.56 19.82
C ASP A 399 9.91 -15.01 19.41
N ASP A 400 8.76 -15.51 19.85
CA ASP A 400 8.23 -16.84 19.46
C ASP A 400 7.44 -16.80 18.13
N PHE A 401 7.26 -15.62 17.53
CA PHE A 401 6.63 -15.49 16.21
C PHE A 401 7.63 -15.86 15.11
N ASP A 402 7.44 -17.01 14.47
CA ASP A 402 8.24 -17.41 13.30
C ASP A 402 7.36 -18.05 12.23
N GLU A 403 7.26 -17.40 11.08
CA GLU A 403 6.49 -17.89 9.92
C GLU A 403 7.10 -19.17 9.30
N ARG A 404 8.33 -19.53 9.69
CA ARG A 404 9.06 -20.72 9.25
C ARG A 404 8.86 -21.92 10.17
N ASP A 405 8.14 -21.75 11.29
CA ASP A 405 7.83 -22.84 12.21
C ASP A 405 7.22 -24.03 11.45
N ALA A 406 7.55 -25.25 11.89
CA ALA A 406 7.12 -26.46 11.20
C ALA A 406 5.59 -26.60 11.18
N GLY A 407 4.90 -26.18 12.24
CA GLY A 407 3.44 -26.17 12.32
C GLY A 407 2.82 -25.17 11.35
N VAL A 408 3.41 -23.97 11.22
CA VAL A 408 2.97 -22.95 10.27
C VAL A 408 3.19 -23.41 8.83
N LYS A 409 4.38 -23.94 8.52
CA LYS A 409 4.69 -24.50 7.21
C LYS A 409 3.74 -25.63 6.81
N GLU A 410 3.32 -26.45 7.77
CA GLU A 410 2.34 -27.50 7.54
C GLU A 410 0.94 -26.93 7.25
N MET A 411 0.50 -25.90 7.98
CA MET A 411 -0.75 -25.19 7.69
C MET A 411 -0.75 -24.59 6.27
N ILE A 412 0.37 -23.98 5.86
CA ILE A 412 0.55 -23.44 4.51
C ILE A 412 0.47 -24.56 3.46
N ARG A 413 1.16 -25.69 3.68
CA ARG A 413 1.14 -26.85 2.77
C ARG A 413 -0.28 -27.39 2.59
N LEU A 414 -0.99 -27.59 3.69
CA LEU A 414 -2.38 -28.08 3.68
C LEU A 414 -3.31 -27.11 2.93
N ALA A 415 -3.10 -25.80 3.06
CA ALA A 415 -3.86 -24.79 2.34
C ALA A 415 -3.58 -24.82 0.82
N VAL A 416 -2.31 -24.93 0.41
CA VAL A 416 -1.93 -25.04 -1.02
C VAL A 416 -2.49 -26.32 -1.64
N GLU A 417 -2.32 -27.46 -0.98
CA GLU A 417 -2.88 -28.73 -1.45
C GLU A 417 -4.40 -28.72 -1.49
N GLY A 418 -5.03 -28.07 -0.52
CA GLY A 418 -6.48 -27.88 -0.46
C GLY A 418 -7.03 -26.99 -1.55
N SER A 419 -6.36 -25.90 -1.85
CA SER A 419 -6.75 -25.06 -2.97
C SER A 419 -6.61 -25.82 -4.30
N ARG A 420 -5.49 -26.52 -4.49
CA ARG A 420 -5.21 -27.29 -5.71
C ARG A 420 -6.22 -28.42 -5.95
N ARG A 421 -6.57 -29.19 -4.91
CA ARG A 421 -7.55 -30.30 -5.04
C ARG A 421 -8.97 -29.81 -5.34
N ASN A 422 -9.29 -28.56 -5.02
CA ASN A 422 -10.55 -27.91 -5.38
C ASN A 422 -10.46 -27.06 -6.65
N HIS A 423 -9.34 -27.11 -7.37
CA HIS A 423 -9.11 -26.31 -8.58
C HIS A 423 -9.27 -24.80 -8.34
N ARG A 424 -8.86 -24.32 -7.17
CA ARG A 424 -8.87 -22.90 -6.80
C ARG A 424 -7.46 -22.33 -6.78
N HIS A 425 -7.35 -21.05 -7.13
CA HIS A 425 -6.10 -20.32 -7.04
C HIS A 425 -5.60 -20.28 -5.58
N CYS A 426 -4.30 -20.43 -5.37
CA CYS A 426 -3.66 -20.21 -4.07
C CYS A 426 -2.46 -19.29 -4.19
N GLY A 427 -2.57 -18.09 -3.63
CA GLY A 427 -1.47 -17.17 -3.42
C GLY A 427 -1.03 -17.11 -1.96
N LEU A 428 0.15 -16.57 -1.69
CA LEU A 428 0.51 -16.09 -0.35
C LEU A 428 0.66 -14.57 -0.38
N CYS A 429 0.05 -13.91 0.60
CA CYS A 429 0.18 -12.49 0.83
C CYS A 429 0.71 -12.25 2.26
N GLY A 430 1.98 -11.89 2.32
CA GLY A 430 2.74 -11.77 3.56
C GLY A 430 4.17 -11.35 3.25
N GLN A 431 4.93 -11.01 4.28
CA GLN A 431 6.34 -10.61 4.11
C GLN A 431 7.29 -11.82 4.16
N ALA A 432 6.86 -12.97 4.69
CA ALA A 432 7.63 -14.22 4.71
C ALA A 432 8.52 -14.51 3.48
N PRO A 433 8.00 -14.55 2.23
CA PRO A 433 8.85 -14.85 1.07
C PRO A 433 9.77 -13.69 0.65
N SER A 434 9.50 -12.47 1.10
CA SER A 434 10.38 -11.31 0.96
C SER A 434 11.51 -11.33 1.99
N ASP A 435 11.20 -11.71 3.23
CA ASP A 435 12.13 -11.65 4.37
C ASP A 435 12.98 -12.91 4.50
N TYR A 436 12.41 -14.07 4.14
CA TYR A 436 13.02 -15.39 4.30
C TYR A 436 13.09 -16.12 2.94
N PRO A 437 14.25 -16.11 2.26
CA PRO A 437 14.45 -16.83 1.00
C PRO A 437 14.00 -18.29 1.05
N GLU A 438 14.25 -18.98 2.17
CA GLU A 438 13.85 -20.37 2.39
C GLU A 438 12.32 -20.58 2.36
N MET A 439 11.54 -19.55 2.70
CA MET A 439 10.08 -19.59 2.56
C MET A 439 9.66 -19.46 1.11
N ALA A 440 10.29 -18.57 0.33
CA ALA A 440 10.04 -18.47 -1.11
C ALA A 440 10.34 -19.81 -1.80
N GLU A 441 11.47 -20.47 -1.49
CA GLU A 441 11.80 -21.79 -2.01
C GLU A 441 10.75 -22.83 -1.62
N TYR A 442 10.38 -22.90 -0.34
CA TYR A 442 9.39 -23.84 0.17
C TYR A 442 8.03 -23.69 -0.52
N LEU A 443 7.57 -22.46 -0.75
CA LEU A 443 6.32 -22.17 -1.45
C LEU A 443 6.33 -22.71 -2.89
N VAL A 444 7.46 -22.58 -3.58
CA VAL A 444 7.64 -23.16 -4.93
C VAL A 444 7.64 -24.69 -4.88
N GLU A 445 8.32 -25.28 -3.90
CA GLU A 445 8.40 -26.74 -3.71
C GLU A 445 7.00 -27.36 -3.51
N ILE A 446 6.16 -26.75 -2.66
CA ILE A 446 4.79 -27.22 -2.42
C ILE A 446 3.82 -26.86 -3.56
N GLY A 447 4.26 -26.05 -4.54
CA GLY A 447 3.52 -25.73 -5.75
C GLY A 447 2.45 -24.66 -5.56
N ILE A 448 2.77 -23.57 -4.87
CA ILE A 448 1.90 -22.39 -4.82
C ILE A 448 1.75 -21.75 -6.22
N ASP A 449 0.60 -21.11 -6.50
CA ASP A 449 0.39 -20.47 -7.79
C ASP A 449 1.05 -19.08 -7.87
N SER A 450 1.05 -18.35 -6.75
CA SER A 450 1.62 -17.01 -6.67
C SER A 450 2.17 -16.65 -5.30
N MET A 451 3.12 -15.73 -5.28
CA MET A 451 3.61 -15.09 -4.05
C MET A 451 3.63 -13.58 -4.24
N SER A 452 3.10 -12.86 -3.26
CA SER A 452 3.02 -11.40 -3.27
C SER A 452 4.15 -10.82 -2.44
N LEU A 453 5.02 -10.03 -3.07
CA LEU A 453 6.26 -9.54 -2.49
C LEU A 453 6.24 -8.03 -2.28
N ASN A 454 7.08 -7.56 -1.37
CA ASN A 454 7.40 -6.14 -1.26
C ASN A 454 8.18 -5.69 -2.53
N PRO A 455 7.91 -4.51 -3.11
CA PRO A 455 8.50 -4.08 -4.38
C PRO A 455 10.03 -4.08 -4.44
N ASP A 456 10.70 -3.84 -3.32
CA ASP A 456 12.16 -3.83 -3.18
C ASP A 456 12.81 -5.22 -3.33
N THR A 457 12.11 -6.28 -2.89
CA THR A 457 12.60 -7.68 -2.91
C THR A 457 12.32 -8.43 -4.21
N VAL A 458 11.43 -7.91 -5.07
CA VAL A 458 10.91 -8.60 -6.27
C VAL A 458 12.01 -9.22 -7.12
N LEU A 459 13.07 -8.45 -7.45
CA LEU A 459 14.13 -8.93 -8.34
C LEU A 459 14.92 -10.08 -7.74
N GLN A 460 15.31 -9.94 -6.48
CA GLN A 460 16.10 -10.93 -5.77
C GLN A 460 15.31 -12.24 -5.61
N THR A 461 14.07 -12.14 -5.11
CA THR A 461 13.22 -13.32 -4.91
C THR A 461 12.88 -13.98 -6.25
N THR A 462 12.66 -13.21 -7.32
CA THR A 462 12.42 -13.78 -8.67
C THR A 462 13.59 -14.66 -9.13
N GLN A 463 14.85 -14.23 -8.89
CA GLN A 463 16.02 -15.04 -9.24
C GLN A 463 16.07 -16.35 -8.43
N GLN A 464 15.81 -16.28 -7.13
CA GLN A 464 15.76 -17.46 -6.25
C GLN A 464 14.66 -18.45 -6.66
N VAL A 465 13.48 -17.94 -7.02
CA VAL A 465 12.37 -18.75 -7.53
C VAL A 465 12.77 -19.45 -8.83
N LEU A 466 13.42 -18.74 -9.77
CA LEU A 466 13.90 -19.34 -11.02
C LEU A 466 14.92 -20.46 -10.78
N GLU A 467 15.86 -20.27 -9.84
CA GLU A 467 16.83 -21.29 -9.46
C GLU A 467 16.15 -22.51 -8.84
N THR A 468 15.15 -22.28 -7.97
CA THR A 468 14.35 -23.33 -7.36
C THR A 468 13.55 -24.12 -8.39
N GLU A 469 12.90 -23.44 -9.33
CA GLU A 469 12.17 -24.08 -10.42
C GLU A 469 13.10 -24.92 -11.31
N GLN A 470 14.29 -24.42 -11.65
CA GLN A 470 15.30 -25.18 -12.38
C GLN A 470 15.75 -26.43 -11.61
N ARG A 471 15.99 -26.32 -10.30
CA ARG A 471 16.32 -27.45 -9.42
C ARG A 471 15.21 -28.51 -9.41
N LEU A 472 13.95 -28.08 -9.46
CA LEU A 472 12.78 -28.96 -9.52
C LEU A 472 12.46 -29.47 -10.94
N GLY A 473 13.22 -29.07 -11.96
CA GLY A 473 12.97 -29.44 -13.36
C GLY A 473 11.69 -28.85 -13.94
N ARG A 474 11.25 -27.70 -13.41
CA ARG A 474 10.07 -26.96 -13.85
C ARG A 474 10.40 -25.96 -14.95
#